data_AF-A0A5M9HW50-F1
#
_entry.id   AF-A0A5M9HW50-F1
#
_cell.length_a   1.000
_cell.length_b   1.000
_cell.length_c   1.000
_cell.angle_alpha   90.00
_cell.angle_beta   90.00
_cell.angle_gamma   90.00
#
_symmetry.space_group_name_H-M   'P 1'
#
loop_
_entity.id
_entity.type
_entity.pdbx_description
1 polymer ?
#
loop_
_entity_poly.entity_id
_entity_poly.type
_entity_poly.pdbx_seq_one_letter_code
_entity_poly.pdbx_strand_id
1 'polypeptide(L)'
;MEEANTVIEESSLRFTFDEDTEAVKFDDTDFYRRRFSSFPGAKGIDILAESKEIIQLIEIKNCTGHESENIWRTSVNNSKIESVPRGLDMSRRNSLDIEVVQKVASTIACLYGAWTKSERMESSTELSCFWKSMVDEKIPRDRKKLLVILFLEGDFDSNGPRSRNKNMVMYRIQESIRSKLVWLNCQVAVVDSHTYKDKYFKVSRLAN
;
A
#
# COMPACT_ATOMS: atom_id res chain seq x y z
N MET A 1 -5.61 9.91 30.30
CA MET A 1 -6.28 10.12 29.01
C MET A 1 -6.13 8.81 28.28
N GLU A 2 -7.22 8.13 27.95
CA GLU A 2 -7.14 7.02 26.97
C GLU A 2 -6.75 7.66 25.64
N GLU A 3 -5.57 7.30 25.12
CA GLU A 3 -5.15 7.70 23.78
C GLU A 3 -5.99 6.88 22.79
N ALA A 4 -6.65 7.55 21.85
CA ALA A 4 -7.58 6.87 20.95
C ALA A 4 -6.82 6.10 19.86
N ASN A 5 -7.25 4.87 19.58
CA ASN A 5 -6.80 4.10 18.41
C ASN A 5 -6.94 4.92 17.13
N THR A 6 -5.93 4.88 16.26
CA THR A 6 -6.00 5.53 14.95
C THR A 6 -6.90 4.72 14.02
N VAL A 7 -7.93 5.36 13.46
CA VAL A 7 -8.88 4.73 12.51
C VAL A 7 -8.77 5.39 11.15
N ILE A 8 -8.53 4.58 10.12
CA ILE A 8 -8.47 5.02 8.72
C ILE A 8 -9.52 4.26 7.90
N GLU A 9 -10.33 4.99 7.16
CA GLU A 9 -11.30 4.44 6.22
C GLU A 9 -10.83 4.65 4.78
N GLU A 10 -10.82 3.57 4.01
CA GLU A 10 -10.40 3.57 2.61
C GLU A 10 -11.14 2.48 1.84
N SER A 11 -11.68 2.82 0.67
CA SER A 11 -12.32 1.87 -0.23
C SER A 11 -13.37 0.94 0.43
N SER A 12 -14.26 1.50 1.27
CA SER A 12 -15.28 0.78 2.07
C SER A 12 -14.75 -0.20 3.12
N LEU A 13 -13.46 -0.09 3.46
CA LEU A 13 -12.81 -0.82 4.54
C LEU A 13 -12.40 0.16 5.64
N ARG A 14 -12.44 -0.31 6.88
CA ARG A 14 -11.97 0.40 8.07
C ARG A 14 -10.78 -0.33 8.67
N PHE A 15 -9.66 0.37 8.78
CA PHE A 15 -8.41 -0.06 9.38
C PHE A 15 -8.28 0.60 10.74
N THR A 16 -8.12 -0.19 11.80
CA THR A 16 -7.92 0.31 13.18
C THR A 16 -6.53 -0.11 13.65
N PHE A 17 -5.68 0.86 13.93
CA PHE A 17 -4.32 0.67 14.41
C PHE A 17 -4.28 0.80 15.94
N ASP A 18 -3.35 0.08 16.55
CA ASP A 18 -3.13 0.13 18.00
C ASP A 18 -2.62 1.52 18.42
N GLU A 19 -2.81 1.88 19.69
CA GLU A 19 -2.48 3.20 20.25
C GLU A 19 -1.00 3.59 20.08
N ASP A 20 -0.08 2.61 20.08
CA ASP A 20 1.36 2.81 19.91
C ASP A 20 1.81 2.87 18.44
N THR A 21 0.85 2.87 17.51
CA THR A 21 1.08 2.91 16.08
C THR A 21 0.60 4.23 15.48
N GLU A 22 1.55 5.03 14.98
CA GLU A 22 1.25 6.22 14.20
C GLU A 22 0.86 5.81 12.79
N ALA A 23 -0.30 6.24 12.30
CA ALA A 23 -0.77 5.89 10.96
C ALA A 23 -1.43 7.08 10.26
N VAL A 24 -1.16 7.24 8.96
CA VAL A 24 -1.71 8.34 8.13
C VAL A 24 -2.20 7.82 6.78
N LYS A 25 -3.23 8.47 6.23
CA LYS A 25 -3.59 8.34 4.82
C LYS A 25 -2.57 9.10 3.97
N PHE A 26 -1.54 8.41 3.51
CA PHE A 26 -0.36 9.05 2.94
C PHE A 26 -0.67 9.89 1.70
N ASP A 27 -1.49 9.35 0.80
CA ASP A 27 -1.91 10.04 -0.43
C ASP A 27 -2.93 11.17 -0.19
N ASP A 28 -3.43 11.30 1.04
CA ASP A 28 -4.28 12.38 1.51
C ASP A 28 -3.52 13.48 2.27
N THR A 29 -2.25 13.26 2.61
CA THR A 29 -1.44 14.28 3.30
C THR A 29 -1.24 15.53 2.43
N ASP A 30 -1.19 16.69 3.09
CA ASP A 30 -1.06 17.98 2.40
C ASP A 30 0.23 18.08 1.58
N PHE A 31 1.34 17.54 2.10
CA PHE A 31 2.61 17.55 1.38
C PHE A 31 2.54 16.69 0.11
N TYR A 32 1.97 15.49 0.19
CA TYR A 32 1.82 14.63 -0.97
C TYR A 32 0.97 15.32 -2.03
N ARG A 33 -0.27 15.73 -1.69
CA ARG A 33 -1.25 16.27 -2.64
C ARG A 33 -0.85 17.61 -3.26
N ARG A 34 -0.23 18.50 -2.49
CA ARG A 34 0.06 19.86 -2.96
C ARG A 34 1.46 19.99 -3.54
N ARG A 35 2.39 19.09 -3.21
CA ARG A 35 3.81 19.21 -3.61
C ARG A 35 4.27 18.01 -4.40
N PHE A 36 4.22 16.82 -3.80
CA PHE A 36 4.82 15.65 -4.44
C PHE A 36 4.05 15.23 -5.70
N SER A 37 2.72 15.24 -5.68
CA SER A 37 1.89 14.82 -6.80
C SER A 37 1.81 15.82 -7.96
N SER A 38 2.74 16.80 -8.02
CA SER A 38 2.76 17.85 -9.05
C SER A 38 3.36 17.40 -10.39
N PHE A 39 4.04 16.26 -10.46
CA PHE A 39 4.62 15.72 -11.70
C PHE A 39 3.83 14.54 -12.26
N PRO A 40 3.80 14.36 -13.60
CA PRO A 40 3.12 13.22 -14.22
C PRO A 40 3.68 11.88 -13.72
N GLY A 41 2.78 10.98 -13.31
CA GLY A 41 3.17 9.64 -12.85
C GLY A 41 3.54 9.55 -11.38
N ALA A 42 3.43 10.64 -10.60
CA ALA A 42 3.49 10.56 -9.15
C ALA A 42 2.43 9.60 -8.60
N LYS A 43 2.85 8.71 -7.70
CA LYS A 43 2.00 7.73 -7.02
C LYS A 43 2.37 7.70 -5.54
N GLY A 44 1.46 7.26 -4.69
CA GLY A 44 1.67 7.06 -3.25
C GLY A 44 0.89 5.85 -2.79
N ILE A 45 1.37 5.15 -1.75
CA ILE A 45 0.54 4.16 -1.07
C ILE A 45 -0.63 4.84 -0.35
N ASP A 46 -1.66 4.09 0.02
CA ASP A 46 -2.84 4.66 0.65
C ASP A 46 -2.59 4.92 2.14
N ILE A 47 -1.96 3.97 2.86
CA ILE A 47 -1.65 4.10 4.30
C ILE A 47 -0.17 3.90 4.57
N LEU A 48 0.41 4.82 5.34
CA LEU A 48 1.71 4.68 5.98
C LEU A 48 1.50 4.54 7.48
N ALA A 49 2.04 3.49 8.09
CA ALA A 49 1.95 3.29 9.53
C ALA A 49 3.30 2.88 10.13
N GLU A 50 3.58 3.27 11.36
CA GLU A 50 4.82 2.95 12.04
C GLU A 50 4.63 2.74 13.54
N SER A 51 5.39 1.79 14.09
CA SER A 51 5.50 1.55 15.52
C SER A 51 6.95 1.23 15.86
N LYS A 52 7.23 0.89 17.12
CA LYS A 52 8.58 0.55 17.57
C LYS A 52 9.22 -0.60 16.79
N GLU A 53 8.42 -1.58 16.36
CA GLU A 53 8.91 -2.83 15.76
C GLU A 53 8.74 -2.89 14.24
N ILE A 54 7.89 -2.05 13.65
CA ILE A 54 7.54 -2.18 12.23
C ILE A 54 7.19 -0.85 11.59
N ILE A 55 7.50 -0.73 10.29
CA ILE A 55 6.97 0.28 9.38
C ILE A 55 6.18 -0.43 8.30
N GLN A 56 4.98 0.04 8.01
CA GLN A 56 4.03 -0.56 7.09
C GLN A 56 3.72 0.41 5.95
N LEU A 57 3.91 -0.06 4.71
CA LEU A 57 3.53 0.61 3.48
C LEU A 57 2.37 -0.15 2.87
N ILE A 58 1.15 0.38 2.98
CA ILE A 58 -0.09 -0.36 2.72
C ILE A 58 -0.79 0.24 1.50
N GLU A 59 -0.91 -0.58 0.46
CA GLU A 59 -1.77 -0.33 -0.70
C GLU A 59 -3.07 -1.12 -0.55
N ILE A 60 -4.19 -0.49 -0.82
CA ILE A 60 -5.54 -1.05 -0.69
C ILE A 60 -6.17 -1.13 -2.07
N LYS A 61 -6.60 -2.34 -2.41
CA LYS A 61 -7.35 -2.60 -3.63
C LYS A 61 -8.60 -3.40 -3.31
N ASN A 62 -9.70 -2.70 -3.06
CA ASN A 62 -11.00 -3.33 -2.96
C ASN A 62 -11.60 -3.55 -4.36
N CYS A 63 -11.65 -4.81 -4.78
CA CYS A 63 -12.24 -5.23 -6.05
C CYS A 63 -13.63 -5.84 -5.87
N THR A 64 -14.22 -5.80 -4.68
CA THR A 64 -15.53 -6.42 -4.41
C THR A 64 -16.59 -5.89 -5.38
N GLY A 65 -17.22 -6.80 -6.15
CA GLY A 65 -18.23 -6.45 -7.16
C GLY A 65 -17.65 -5.95 -8.49
N HIS A 66 -16.34 -5.76 -8.58
CA HIS A 66 -15.61 -5.30 -9.76
C HIS A 66 -14.42 -6.21 -10.10
N GLU A 67 -14.44 -7.48 -9.64
CA GLU A 67 -13.33 -8.41 -9.81
C GLU A 67 -13.04 -8.65 -11.29
N SER A 68 -14.10 -8.86 -12.10
CA SER A 68 -14.00 -9.11 -13.53
C SER A 68 -13.24 -8.01 -14.29
N GLU A 69 -13.48 -6.74 -13.95
CA GLU A 69 -12.80 -5.59 -14.55
C GLU A 69 -11.32 -5.48 -14.13
N ASN A 70 -10.97 -6.07 -12.99
CA ASN A 70 -9.63 -6.03 -12.40
C ASN A 70 -8.82 -7.32 -12.66
N ILE A 71 -9.39 -8.36 -13.28
CA ILE A 71 -8.70 -9.64 -13.58
C ILE A 71 -7.36 -9.42 -14.29
N TRP A 72 -7.29 -8.50 -15.26
CA TRP A 72 -6.05 -8.26 -15.99
C TRP A 72 -4.95 -7.70 -15.09
N ARG A 73 -5.31 -6.93 -14.05
CA ARG A 73 -4.38 -6.31 -13.11
C ARG A 73 -3.80 -7.30 -12.10
N THR A 74 -4.47 -8.42 -11.88
CA THR A 74 -3.96 -9.52 -11.04
C THR A 74 -2.94 -10.40 -11.76
N SER A 75 -2.82 -10.25 -13.08
CA SER A 75 -1.75 -10.88 -13.86
C SER A 75 -0.49 -10.03 -13.83
N VAL A 76 0.60 -10.60 -13.34
CA VAL A 76 1.86 -9.89 -13.09
C VAL A 76 2.56 -9.41 -14.36
N ASN A 77 3.47 -8.45 -14.22
CA ASN A 77 4.31 -7.91 -15.30
C ASN A 77 3.52 -7.40 -16.52
N ASN A 78 2.33 -6.82 -16.32
CA ASN A 78 1.44 -6.38 -17.41
C ASN A 78 1.13 -7.49 -18.44
N SER A 79 1.30 -8.78 -18.09
CA SER A 79 1.18 -9.90 -19.04
C SER A 79 -0.20 -10.07 -19.68
N LYS A 80 -1.22 -9.39 -19.15
CA LYS A 80 -2.59 -9.35 -19.70
C LYS A 80 -3.08 -7.96 -20.05
N ILE A 81 -2.17 -7.03 -20.34
CA ILE A 81 -2.54 -5.66 -20.72
C ILE A 81 -3.44 -5.60 -21.97
N GLU A 82 -3.30 -6.57 -22.89
CA GLU A 82 -4.16 -6.68 -24.07
C GLU A 82 -5.58 -7.19 -23.75
N SER A 83 -5.80 -7.73 -22.54
CA SER A 83 -7.11 -8.21 -22.07
C SER A 83 -7.88 -7.14 -21.27
N VAL A 84 -7.42 -5.89 -21.26
CA VAL A 84 -8.10 -4.78 -20.61
C VAL A 84 -9.48 -4.56 -21.27
N PRO A 85 -10.57 -4.39 -20.50
CA PRO A 85 -11.88 -4.12 -21.09
C PRO A 85 -11.85 -2.83 -21.94
N ARG A 86 -12.53 -2.85 -23.10
CA ARG A 86 -12.56 -1.72 -24.03
C ARG A 86 -13.16 -0.48 -23.35
N GLY A 87 -12.56 0.68 -23.58
CA GLY A 87 -13.02 1.96 -23.02
C GLY A 87 -12.42 2.34 -21.66
N LEU A 88 -11.60 1.48 -21.05
CA LEU A 88 -10.80 1.86 -19.88
C LEU A 88 -9.57 2.68 -20.31
N ASP A 89 -9.36 3.82 -19.64
CA ASP A 89 -8.14 4.61 -19.79
C ASP A 89 -6.93 3.83 -19.23
N MET A 90 -6.08 3.38 -20.14
CA MET A 90 -4.86 2.62 -19.86
C MET A 90 -3.63 3.49 -19.60
N SER A 91 -3.68 4.78 -19.91
CA SER A 91 -2.49 5.65 -19.94
C SER A 91 -1.76 5.74 -18.60
N ARG A 92 -2.40 5.29 -17.50
CA ARG A 92 -1.86 5.34 -16.14
C ARG A 92 -1.96 4.03 -15.34
N ARG A 93 -2.46 2.93 -15.92
CA ARG A 93 -2.74 1.69 -15.18
C ARG A 93 -1.73 0.59 -15.51
N ASN A 94 -1.19 -0.01 -14.46
CA ASN A 94 -0.35 -1.22 -14.55
C ASN A 94 -1.03 -2.37 -13.80
N SER A 95 -0.47 -3.57 -13.95
CA SER A 95 -0.70 -4.69 -13.05
C SER A 95 -0.31 -4.33 -11.62
N LEU A 96 -0.99 -4.94 -10.65
CA LEU A 96 -0.89 -4.56 -9.24
C LEU A 96 0.54 -4.69 -8.71
N ASP A 97 1.30 -5.69 -9.16
CA ASP A 97 2.70 -5.89 -8.77
C ASP A 97 3.61 -4.73 -9.20
N ILE A 98 3.40 -4.14 -10.37
CA ILE A 98 4.14 -2.97 -10.84
C ILE A 98 3.66 -1.72 -10.12
N GLU A 99 2.33 -1.56 -9.98
CA GLU A 99 1.74 -0.38 -9.36
C GLU A 99 2.16 -0.21 -7.89
N VAL A 100 2.14 -1.30 -7.11
CA VAL A 100 2.59 -1.29 -5.71
C VAL A 100 4.06 -0.89 -5.60
N VAL A 101 4.94 -1.46 -6.45
CA VAL A 101 6.37 -1.12 -6.44
C VAL A 101 6.58 0.36 -6.78
N GLN A 102 5.87 0.89 -7.78
CA GLN A 102 5.93 2.30 -8.14
C GLN A 102 5.46 3.20 -6.98
N LYS A 103 4.37 2.81 -6.31
CA LYS A 103 3.84 3.51 -5.13
C LYS A 103 4.83 3.49 -3.96
N VAL A 104 5.46 2.34 -3.66
CA VAL A 104 6.49 2.22 -2.62
C VAL A 104 7.69 3.11 -2.90
N ALA A 105 8.27 3.02 -4.11
CA ALA A 105 9.44 3.83 -4.47
C ALA A 105 9.13 5.33 -4.41
N SER A 106 7.96 5.74 -4.91
CA SER A 106 7.51 7.13 -4.88
C SER A 106 7.23 7.62 -3.47
N THR A 107 6.66 6.77 -2.60
CA THR A 107 6.43 7.07 -1.18
C THR A 107 7.76 7.36 -0.48
N ILE A 108 8.77 6.50 -0.67
CA ILE A 108 10.12 6.71 -0.10
C ILE A 108 10.74 8.03 -0.61
N ALA A 109 10.62 8.33 -1.89
CA ALA A 109 11.11 9.59 -2.47
C ALA A 109 10.38 10.81 -1.90
N CYS A 110 9.06 10.71 -1.70
CA CYS A 110 8.25 11.76 -1.09
C CYS A 110 8.64 12.01 0.36
N LEU A 111 8.84 10.96 1.17
CA LEU A 111 9.28 11.06 2.56
C LEU A 111 10.64 11.77 2.66
N TYR A 112 11.60 11.39 1.81
CA TYR A 112 12.87 12.10 1.72
C TYR A 112 12.66 13.58 1.37
N GLY A 113 11.84 13.87 0.35
CA GLY A 113 11.48 15.23 -0.04
C GLY A 113 10.84 16.04 1.09
N ALA A 114 9.93 15.45 1.85
CA ALA A 114 9.29 16.07 3.01
C ALA A 114 10.33 16.40 4.09
N TRP A 115 11.20 15.45 4.41
CA TRP A 115 12.29 15.67 5.36
C TRP A 115 13.19 16.85 4.95
N THR A 116 13.59 16.95 3.67
CA THR A 116 14.40 18.09 3.18
C THR A 116 13.70 19.46 3.27
N LYS A 117 12.37 19.47 3.43
CA LYS A 117 11.55 20.70 3.55
C LYS A 117 11.05 20.99 4.97
N SER A 118 11.29 20.10 5.93
CA SER A 118 10.73 20.16 7.29
C SER A 118 11.00 21.47 8.03
N GLU A 119 12.21 22.02 7.92
CA GLU A 119 12.57 23.32 8.53
C GLU A 119 11.97 24.55 7.82
N ARG A 120 11.31 24.35 6.68
CA ARG A 120 10.80 25.45 5.82
C ARG A 120 9.30 25.38 5.59
N MET A 121 8.65 24.29 6.00
CA MET A 121 7.27 24.01 5.64
C MET A 121 6.59 23.10 6.66
N GLU A 122 5.65 23.67 7.39
CA GLU A 122 4.87 22.97 8.41
C GLU A 122 4.18 21.71 7.86
N SER A 123 3.59 21.80 6.66
CA SER A 123 2.91 20.66 6.02
C SER A 123 3.81 19.46 5.73
N SER A 124 5.14 19.63 5.81
CA SER A 124 6.10 18.54 5.61
C SER A 124 6.54 17.85 6.90
N THR A 125 6.18 18.40 8.06
CA THR A 125 6.60 17.89 9.37
C THR A 125 6.04 16.51 9.65
N GLU A 126 4.75 16.26 9.35
CA GLU A 126 4.08 14.96 9.51
C GLU A 126 4.88 13.84 8.79
N LEU A 127 5.10 14.00 7.48
CA LEU A 127 5.86 13.02 6.70
C LEU A 127 7.37 12.97 7.06
N SER A 128 7.94 14.06 7.58
CA SER A 128 9.33 14.10 8.03
C SER A 128 9.58 13.17 9.23
N CYS A 129 8.60 13.04 10.13
CA CYS A 129 8.66 12.09 11.25
C CYS A 129 8.81 10.65 10.75
N PHE A 130 7.99 10.24 9.78
CA PHE A 130 8.11 8.92 9.15
C PHE A 130 9.46 8.69 8.47
N TRP A 131 10.05 9.71 7.82
CA TRP A 131 11.39 9.56 7.24
C TRP A 131 12.45 9.29 8.32
N LYS A 132 12.39 9.96 9.48
CA LYS A 132 13.29 9.70 10.60
C LYS A 132 13.18 8.24 11.08
N SER A 133 11.97 7.69 11.11
CA SER A 133 11.73 6.29 11.46
C SER A 133 12.24 5.32 10.37
N MET A 134 12.15 5.68 9.09
CA MET A 134 12.67 4.89 7.96
C MET A 134 14.19 4.77 7.91
N VAL A 135 14.92 5.63 8.63
CA VAL A 135 16.40 5.58 8.74
C VAL A 135 16.88 5.04 10.11
N ASP A 136 16.00 4.38 10.88
CA ASP A 136 16.38 3.74 12.14
C ASP A 136 17.42 2.62 11.89
N GLU A 137 18.55 2.67 12.59
CA GLU A 137 19.64 1.69 12.51
C GLU A 137 19.23 0.25 12.88
N LYS A 138 18.05 0.06 13.48
CA LYS A 138 17.45 -1.26 13.73
C LYS A 138 16.98 -1.96 12.46
N ILE A 139 16.64 -1.22 11.40
CA ILE A 139 16.16 -1.78 10.13
C ILE A 139 17.23 -2.65 9.46
N PRO A 140 18.46 -2.18 9.19
CA PRO A 140 19.51 -3.03 8.61
C PRO A 140 19.98 -4.16 9.53
N ARG A 141 19.58 -4.17 10.81
CA ARG A 141 19.87 -5.22 11.79
C ARG A 141 18.69 -6.18 11.99
N ASP A 142 17.64 -6.07 11.17
CA ASP A 142 16.39 -6.85 11.24
C ASP A 142 15.66 -6.77 12.60
N ARG A 143 15.89 -5.70 13.37
CA ARG A 143 15.25 -5.43 14.67
C ARG A 143 14.02 -4.53 14.57
N LYS A 144 13.87 -3.80 13.46
CA LYS A 144 12.66 -3.07 13.07
C LYS A 144 12.35 -3.45 11.63
N LYS A 145 11.15 -3.97 11.36
CA LYS A 145 10.80 -4.53 10.05
C LYS A 145 10.22 -3.44 9.14
N LEU A 146 10.51 -3.51 7.85
CA LEU A 146 9.76 -2.79 6.83
C LEU A 146 8.83 -3.79 6.13
N LEU A 147 7.53 -3.53 6.11
CA LEU A 147 6.52 -4.42 5.55
C LEU A 147 5.70 -3.69 4.49
N VAL A 148 5.73 -4.20 3.27
CA VAL A 148 4.87 -3.76 2.18
C VAL A 148 3.65 -4.68 2.14
N ILE A 149 2.46 -4.09 2.22
CA ILE A 149 1.18 -4.81 2.17
C ILE A 149 0.43 -4.36 0.93
N LEU A 150 -0.02 -5.32 0.11
CA LEU A 150 -1.15 -5.11 -0.78
C LEU A 150 -2.37 -5.80 -0.17
N PHE A 151 -3.32 -5.00 0.28
CA PHE A 151 -4.61 -5.45 0.79
C PHE A 151 -5.60 -5.59 -0.37
N LEU A 152 -5.70 -6.81 -0.92
CA LEU A 152 -6.49 -7.16 -2.10
C LEU A 152 -7.82 -7.81 -1.71
N GLU A 153 -8.84 -7.00 -1.54
CA GLU A 153 -10.20 -7.46 -1.23
C GLU A 153 -10.97 -7.80 -2.52
N GLY A 154 -11.84 -8.82 -2.48
CA GLY A 154 -12.66 -9.28 -3.61
C GLY A 154 -12.75 -10.80 -3.73
N ASP A 155 -13.82 -11.30 -4.34
CA ASP A 155 -14.03 -12.74 -4.58
C ASP A 155 -13.43 -13.19 -5.92
N PHE A 156 -12.12 -13.46 -5.91
CA PHE A 156 -11.41 -13.99 -7.08
C PHE A 156 -11.53 -15.51 -7.24
N ASP A 157 -12.16 -16.22 -6.31
CA ASP A 157 -12.42 -17.65 -6.48
C ASP A 157 -13.62 -17.86 -7.41
N SER A 158 -14.70 -17.09 -7.20
CA SER A 158 -15.90 -17.15 -8.06
C SER A 158 -15.78 -16.27 -9.29
N ASN A 159 -15.20 -15.07 -9.15
CA ASN A 159 -15.22 -14.03 -10.18
C ASN A 159 -13.83 -13.70 -10.75
N GLY A 160 -12.82 -14.50 -10.44
CA GLY A 160 -11.43 -14.30 -10.89
C GLY A 160 -11.03 -15.13 -12.10
N PRO A 161 -9.71 -15.25 -12.36
CA PRO A 161 -9.19 -16.04 -13.47
C PRO A 161 -9.54 -17.53 -13.31
N ARG A 162 -10.27 -18.13 -14.26
CA ARG A 162 -10.66 -19.56 -14.24
C ARG A 162 -9.53 -20.58 -14.05
N SER A 163 -8.29 -20.17 -14.29
CA SER A 163 -7.11 -21.05 -14.18
C SER A 163 -6.48 -21.08 -12.79
N ARG A 164 -6.92 -20.24 -11.85
CA ARG A 164 -6.27 -20.04 -10.55
C ARG A 164 -7.28 -19.66 -9.48
N ASN A 165 -7.14 -20.24 -8.30
CA ASN A 165 -7.83 -19.77 -7.11
C ASN A 165 -7.19 -18.46 -6.57
N LYS A 166 -7.92 -17.78 -5.68
CA LYS A 166 -7.53 -16.50 -5.08
C LYS A 166 -6.16 -16.56 -4.40
N ASN A 167 -5.90 -17.61 -3.62
CA ASN A 167 -4.61 -17.79 -2.94
C ASN A 167 -3.43 -17.84 -3.92
N MET A 168 -3.59 -18.55 -5.05
CA MET A 168 -2.55 -18.61 -6.09
C MET A 168 -2.37 -17.26 -6.80
N VAL A 169 -3.46 -16.50 -7.01
CA VAL A 169 -3.37 -15.14 -7.55
C VAL A 169 -2.58 -14.24 -6.61
N MET A 170 -2.94 -14.19 -5.32
CA MET A 170 -2.27 -13.38 -4.30
C MET A 170 -0.80 -13.77 -4.13
N TYR A 171 -0.49 -15.06 -4.07
CA TYR A 171 0.88 -15.56 -3.99
C TYR A 171 1.73 -15.10 -5.18
N ARG A 172 1.23 -15.22 -6.42
CA ARG A 172 1.99 -14.79 -7.60
C ARG A 172 2.26 -13.30 -7.62
N ILE A 173 1.29 -12.48 -7.21
CA ILE A 173 1.48 -11.03 -7.07
C ILE A 173 2.54 -10.76 -6.01
N GLN A 174 2.48 -11.43 -4.86
CA GLN A 174 3.42 -11.28 -3.75
C GLN A 174 4.86 -11.60 -4.18
N GLU A 175 5.09 -12.73 -4.84
CA GLU A 175 6.42 -13.10 -5.34
C GLU A 175 6.94 -12.07 -6.35
N SER A 176 6.05 -11.56 -7.20
CA SER A 176 6.42 -10.59 -8.22
C SER A 176 6.73 -9.19 -7.68
N ILE A 177 6.06 -8.76 -6.59
CA ILE A 177 6.41 -7.56 -5.84
C ILE A 177 7.75 -7.78 -5.14
N ARG A 178 7.93 -8.92 -4.46
CA ARG A 178 9.18 -9.25 -3.75
C ARG A 178 10.38 -9.22 -4.69
N SER A 179 10.27 -9.83 -5.88
CA SER A 179 11.36 -9.82 -6.86
C SER A 179 11.71 -8.43 -7.38
N LYS A 180 10.75 -7.49 -7.38
CA LYS A 180 10.95 -6.10 -7.82
C LYS A 180 11.47 -5.19 -6.70
N LEU A 181 11.24 -5.55 -5.44
CA LEU A 181 11.71 -4.83 -4.26
C LEU A 181 13.00 -5.40 -3.66
N VAL A 182 13.75 -6.24 -4.39
CA VAL A 182 15.03 -6.82 -3.91
C VAL A 182 16.09 -5.78 -3.51
N TRP A 183 15.92 -4.53 -3.93
CA TRP A 183 16.77 -3.40 -3.54
C TRP A 183 16.44 -2.83 -2.15
N LEU A 184 15.35 -3.27 -1.52
CA LEU A 184 14.82 -2.77 -0.25
C LEU A 184 14.76 -3.92 0.77
N ASN A 185 15.33 -3.73 1.96
CA ASN A 185 15.22 -4.72 3.06
C ASN A 185 13.81 -4.74 3.65
N CYS A 186 12.87 -5.37 2.94
CA CYS A 186 11.47 -5.41 3.30
C CYS A 186 10.85 -6.80 3.18
N GLN A 187 9.79 -6.99 3.95
CA GLN A 187 8.84 -8.08 3.80
C GLN A 187 7.71 -7.64 2.89
N VAL A 188 7.11 -8.59 2.18
CA VAL A 188 5.98 -8.33 1.28
C VAL A 188 4.86 -9.31 1.63
N ALA A 189 3.67 -8.77 1.84
CA ALA A 189 2.45 -9.53 2.06
C ALA A 189 1.36 -9.09 1.06
N VAL A 190 0.69 -10.05 0.44
CA VAL A 190 -0.57 -9.81 -0.28
C VAL A 190 -1.66 -10.55 0.48
N VAL A 191 -2.60 -9.79 1.06
CA VAL A 191 -3.60 -10.29 2.01
C VAL A 191 -4.97 -9.71 1.69
N ASP A 192 -6.00 -10.25 2.31
CA ASP A 192 -7.39 -9.77 2.28
C ASP A 192 -7.98 -9.90 3.70
N SER A 193 -9.26 -9.55 3.87
CA SER A 193 -9.92 -9.66 5.18
C SER A 193 -10.02 -11.09 5.73
N HIS A 194 -9.87 -12.13 4.88
CA HIS A 194 -9.95 -13.53 5.31
C HIS A 194 -8.59 -14.12 5.72
N THR A 195 -7.51 -13.68 5.06
CA THR A 195 -6.15 -14.20 5.23
C THR A 195 -5.31 -13.35 6.17
N TYR A 196 -5.67 -12.08 6.35
CA TYR A 196 -5.04 -11.20 7.33
C TYR A 196 -5.46 -11.59 8.75
N LYS A 197 -4.49 -11.64 9.68
CA LYS A 197 -4.68 -12.18 11.03
C LYS A 197 -4.63 -11.10 12.11
N ASP A 198 -5.10 -9.90 11.79
CA ASP A 198 -5.17 -8.74 12.69
C ASP A 198 -3.87 -8.48 13.47
N LYS A 199 -2.71 -8.66 12.80
CA LYS A 199 -1.42 -8.69 13.49
C LYS A 199 -0.92 -7.30 13.89
N TYR A 200 -1.18 -6.30 13.05
CA TYR A 200 -0.67 -4.94 13.20
C TYR A 200 -1.75 -3.86 13.12
N PHE A 201 -2.94 -4.25 12.68
CA PHE A 201 -4.16 -3.45 12.64
C PHE A 201 -5.34 -4.42 12.60
N LYS A 202 -6.56 -3.93 12.81
CA LYS A 202 -7.79 -4.67 12.57
C LYS A 202 -8.47 -4.16 11.31
N VAL A 203 -9.11 -5.04 10.55
CA VAL A 203 -9.92 -4.66 9.38
C VAL A 203 -11.37 -5.04 9.58
N SER A 204 -12.26 -4.12 9.23
CA SER A 204 -13.69 -4.38 9.13
C SER A 204 -14.26 -3.75 7.86
N ARG A 205 -15.34 -4.33 7.34
CA ARG A 205 -16.10 -3.71 6.24
C ARG A 205 -17.03 -2.65 6.81
N LEU A 206 -17.13 -1.51 6.14
CA LEU A 206 -18.15 -0.52 6.45
C LEU A 206 -19.50 -1.08 6.00
N ALA A 207 -20.50 -1.01 6.87
CA ALA A 207 -21.87 -1.35 6.49
C ALA A 207 -22.36 -0.27 5.51
N ASN A 208 -22.87 -0.70 4.35
CA ASN A 208 -23.58 0.17 3.43
C ASN A 208 -24.95 0.55 3.99
#